data_AF-A8XWG5-F1
#
_entry.id   AF-A8XWG5-F1
#
_cell.length_a   1.000
_cell.length_b   1.000
_cell.length_c   1.000
_cell.angle_alpha   90.00
_cell.angle_beta   90.00
_cell.angle_gamma   90.00
#
_symmetry.space_group_name_H-M   'P 1'
#
loop_
_entity.id
_entity.type
_entity.pdbx_description
1 polymer ?
#
loop_
_entity_poly.entity_id
_entity_poly.type
_entity_poly.pdbx_seq_one_letter_code
_entity_poly.pdbx_strand_id
1 'polypeptide(L)'
;MKWVTVETICLLFSVLIGFVLNVLAVFLPYWIVETNYNIRALTYSVGIIPFHFAYEAPFHIATSVMMLTAFVLYVFLVGFLVFALISCLVQKYKLCKTGYLLVGILSAIVAILQISSFIAMQIGMKMYIASIYYQQPQLGGCVYLTLSSGILCLISVLLAIILSKTKLA
;
A
#
# COMPACT_ATOMS: atom_id res chain seq x y z
N MET A 1 -34.27 3.39 6.55
CA MET A 1 -32.88 3.17 6.99
C MET A 1 -31.92 3.59 5.89
N LYS A 2 -30.99 4.51 6.15
CA LYS A 2 -29.95 4.92 5.18
C LYS A 2 -28.68 4.08 5.45
N TRP A 3 -28.53 2.97 4.73
CA TRP A 3 -27.36 2.07 4.80
C TRP A 3 -26.12 2.67 4.14
N VAL A 4 -26.34 3.66 3.25
CA VAL A 4 -25.29 4.41 2.57
C VAL A 4 -25.09 5.71 3.35
N THR A 5 -24.02 5.75 4.11
CA THR A 5 -23.54 6.97 4.76
C THR A 5 -22.32 7.52 4.02
N VAL A 6 -22.00 8.80 4.25
CA VAL A 6 -20.81 9.43 3.64
C VAL A 6 -19.55 8.67 4.04
N GLU A 7 -19.46 8.20 5.29
CA GLU A 7 -18.33 7.41 5.79
C GLU A 7 -18.17 6.09 5.05
N THR A 8 -19.28 5.43 4.69
CA THR A 8 -19.25 4.17 3.93
C THR A 8 -18.73 4.41 2.51
N ILE A 9 -19.17 5.50 1.87
CA ILE A 9 -18.68 5.91 0.54
C ILE A 9 -17.20 6.26 0.60
N CYS A 10 -16.78 7.06 1.58
CA CYS A 10 -15.38 7.44 1.77
C CYS A 10 -14.49 6.21 2.02
N LEU A 11 -14.95 5.25 2.84
CA LEU A 11 -14.22 3.99 3.09
C LEU A 11 -14.07 3.17 1.81
N LEU A 12 -15.13 3.08 1.00
CA LEU A 12 -15.08 2.37 -0.27
C LEU A 12 -14.05 3.00 -1.21
N PHE A 13 -14.08 4.31 -1.39
CA PHE A 13 -13.14 4.99 -2.27
C PHE A 13 -11.71 4.96 -1.75
N SER A 14 -11.50 5.11 -0.43
CA SER A 14 -10.14 5.05 0.14
C SER A 14 -9.49 3.69 -0.06
N VAL A 15 -10.24 2.60 0.16
CA VAL A 15 -9.76 1.23 -0.08
C VAL A 15 -9.54 0.96 -1.56
N LEU A 16 -10.46 1.35 -2.45
CA LEU A 16 -10.31 1.10 -3.88
C LEU A 16 -9.16 1.89 -4.52
N ILE A 17 -9.05 3.19 -4.21
CA ILE A 17 -7.96 4.02 -4.71
C ILE A 17 -6.63 3.54 -4.14
N GLY A 18 -6.57 3.26 -2.83
CA GLY A 18 -5.36 2.71 -2.21
C GLY A 18 -4.95 1.37 -2.82
N PHE A 19 -5.90 0.49 -3.15
CA PHE A 19 -5.63 -0.77 -3.83
C PHE A 19 -4.98 -0.54 -5.20
N VAL A 20 -5.55 0.36 -6.02
CA VAL A 20 -5.00 0.71 -7.35
C VAL A 20 -3.58 1.27 -7.21
N LEU A 21 -3.37 2.19 -6.27
CA LEU A 21 -2.04 2.77 -6.03
C LEU A 21 -1.03 1.70 -5.60
N ASN A 22 -1.43 0.75 -4.75
CA ASN A 22 -0.58 -0.36 -4.33
C ASN A 22 -0.25 -1.31 -5.50
N VAL A 23 -1.23 -1.64 -6.35
CA VAL A 23 -1.02 -2.44 -7.56
C VAL A 23 -0.01 -1.75 -8.48
N LEU A 24 -0.23 -0.47 -8.77
CA LEU A 24 0.70 0.31 -9.60
C LEU A 24 2.09 0.35 -8.98
N ALA A 25 2.20 0.56 -7.67
CA ALA A 25 3.48 0.53 -6.98
C ALA A 25 4.18 -0.84 -7.14
N VAL A 26 3.49 -1.95 -6.93
CA VAL A 26 4.10 -3.30 -6.98
C VAL A 26 4.57 -3.68 -8.39
N PHE A 27 3.77 -3.38 -9.42
CA PHE A 27 4.00 -3.90 -10.77
C PHE A 27 4.72 -2.94 -11.71
N LEU A 28 4.78 -1.64 -11.41
CA LEU A 28 5.52 -0.69 -12.24
C LEU A 28 7.02 -0.67 -11.87
N PRO A 29 7.91 -0.60 -12.87
CA PRO A 29 9.36 -0.63 -12.65
C PRO A 29 9.95 0.75 -12.28
N TYR A 30 9.26 1.55 -11.46
CA TYR A 30 9.66 2.91 -11.09
C TYR A 30 9.89 3.08 -9.58
N TRP A 31 10.61 2.16 -8.95
CA TRP A 31 11.01 2.26 -7.54
C TRP A 31 12.34 2.97 -7.36
N ILE A 32 13.33 2.60 -8.18
CA ILE A 32 14.64 3.27 -8.24
C ILE A 32 14.86 3.69 -9.68
N VAL A 33 15.33 4.93 -9.85
CA VAL A 33 15.74 5.47 -11.15
C VAL A 33 17.24 5.71 -11.09
N GLU A 34 17.99 4.95 -11.86
CA GLU A 34 19.44 5.06 -11.92
C GLU A 34 19.85 5.78 -13.20
N THR A 35 20.64 6.84 -13.06
CA THR A 35 21.24 7.54 -14.19
C THR A 35 22.73 7.23 -14.23
N ASN A 36 23.19 6.59 -15.31
CA ASN A 36 24.61 6.32 -15.54
C ASN A 36 25.22 7.41 -16.42
N TYR A 37 26.02 8.29 -15.81
CA TYR A 37 26.68 9.39 -16.52
C TYR A 37 27.88 8.95 -17.36
N ASN A 38 28.47 7.78 -17.07
CA ASN A 38 29.63 7.27 -17.82
C ASN A 38 29.24 6.62 -19.15
N ILE A 39 27.98 6.20 -19.33
CA ILE A 39 27.50 5.53 -20.54
C ILE A 39 26.29 6.30 -21.07
N ARG A 40 26.54 7.34 -21.86
CA ARG A 40 25.55 8.06 -22.70
C ARG A 40 24.23 8.44 -21.98
N ALA A 41 24.31 8.88 -20.72
CA ALA A 41 23.14 9.32 -19.94
C ALA A 41 21.95 8.36 -20.01
N LEU A 42 22.21 7.04 -19.95
CA LEU A 42 21.13 6.07 -19.98
C LEU A 42 20.45 6.00 -18.61
N THR A 43 19.13 6.14 -18.60
CA THR A 43 18.30 6.04 -17.40
C THR A 43 17.68 4.64 -17.34
N TYR A 44 17.97 3.92 -16.26
CA TYR A 44 17.37 2.62 -15.96
C TYR A 44 16.38 2.77 -14.82
N SER A 45 15.26 2.07 -14.90
CA SER A 45 14.24 2.06 -13.87
C SER A 45 14.10 0.65 -13.30
N VAL A 46 14.23 0.53 -11.99
CA VAL A 46 14.16 -0.74 -11.26
C VAL A 46 12.83 -0.81 -10.53
N GLY A 47 12.15 -1.94 -10.66
CA GLY A 47 10.92 -2.27 -9.93
C GLY A 47 11.16 -3.27 -8.81
N ILE A 48 10.11 -3.52 -8.03
CA ILE A 48 10.07 -4.63 -7.06
C ILE A 48 9.99 -6.00 -7.77
N ILE A 49 9.42 -6.03 -8.97
CA ILE A 49 9.30 -7.22 -9.82
C ILE A 49 9.94 -6.92 -11.18
N PRO A 50 10.73 -7.83 -11.77
CA PRO A 50 11.15 -9.13 -11.21
C PRO A 50 12.23 -8.98 -10.13
N PHE A 51 12.22 -9.90 -9.16
CA PHE A 51 13.25 -9.99 -8.11
C PHE A 51 14.57 -10.45 -8.70
N HIS A 52 15.63 -9.65 -8.59
CA HIS A 52 16.98 -10.05 -8.96
C HIS A 52 17.77 -10.41 -7.69
N PHE A 53 17.47 -11.60 -7.13
CA PHE A 53 18.04 -12.06 -5.85
C PHE A 53 19.58 -12.15 -5.80
N ALA A 54 20.26 -12.21 -6.94
CA ALA A 54 21.71 -12.46 -6.97
C ALA A 54 22.57 -11.25 -6.61
N TYR A 55 22.09 -10.01 -6.78
CA TYR A 55 22.88 -8.79 -6.61
C TYR A 55 22.12 -7.60 -6.02
N GLU A 56 20.87 -7.78 -5.57
CA GLU A 56 20.09 -6.68 -5.00
C GLU A 56 20.50 -6.35 -3.56
N ALA A 57 20.52 -5.05 -3.24
CA ALA A 57 20.82 -4.58 -1.91
C ALA A 57 19.78 -5.11 -0.89
N PRO A 58 20.18 -5.51 0.34
CA PRO A 58 19.28 -6.13 1.32
C PRO A 58 18.00 -5.33 1.62
N PHE A 59 18.08 -3.99 1.56
CA PHE A 59 16.91 -3.13 1.77
C PHE A 59 15.88 -3.25 0.65
N HIS A 60 16.31 -3.48 -0.59
CA HIS A 60 15.41 -3.64 -1.74
C HIS A 60 14.63 -4.95 -1.63
N ILE A 61 15.30 -6.04 -1.20
CA ILE A 61 14.66 -7.34 -0.94
C ILE A 61 13.60 -7.19 0.18
N ALA A 62 13.95 -6.53 1.29
CA ALA A 62 13.02 -6.32 2.40
C ALA A 62 11.79 -5.51 1.98
N THR A 63 11.99 -4.40 1.25
CA THR A 63 10.90 -3.60 0.68
C THR A 63 10.01 -4.43 -0.23
N SER A 64 10.62 -5.24 -1.10
CA SER A 64 9.91 -6.07 -2.06
C SER A 64 9.00 -7.10 -1.37
N VAL A 65 9.50 -7.77 -0.32
CA VAL A 65 8.72 -8.70 0.50
C VAL A 65 7.57 -7.98 1.22
N MET A 66 7.84 -6.82 1.83
CA MET A 66 6.80 -6.04 2.52
C MET A 66 5.68 -5.60 1.57
N MET A 67 6.03 -5.14 0.37
CA MET A 67 5.04 -4.69 -0.62
C MET A 67 4.24 -5.82 -1.25
N LEU A 68 4.87 -6.96 -1.54
CA LEU A 68 4.14 -8.16 -1.99
C LEU A 68 3.19 -8.67 -0.90
N THR A 69 3.64 -8.68 0.35
CA THR A 69 2.80 -9.07 1.48
C THR A 69 1.63 -8.09 1.65
N ALA A 70 1.91 -6.79 1.57
CA ALA A 70 0.88 -5.75 1.62
C ALA A 70 -0.13 -5.92 0.48
N PHE A 71 0.30 -6.26 -0.74
CA PHE A 71 -0.59 -6.54 -1.87
C PHE A 71 -1.52 -7.72 -1.62
N VAL A 72 -0.99 -8.85 -1.16
CA VAL A 72 -1.82 -10.03 -0.84
C VAL A 72 -2.84 -9.69 0.24
N LEU A 73 -2.42 -8.99 1.30
CA LEU A 73 -3.33 -8.54 2.37
C LEU A 73 -4.37 -7.52 1.85
N TYR A 74 -4.01 -6.68 0.89
CA TYR A 74 -4.95 -5.74 0.26
C TYR A 74 -6.04 -6.47 -0.52
N VAL A 75 -5.74 -7.57 -1.19
CA VAL A 75 -6.75 -8.40 -1.87
C VAL A 75 -7.77 -8.94 -0.85
N PHE A 76 -7.31 -9.43 0.29
CA PHE A 76 -8.20 -9.85 1.38
C PHE A 76 -9.00 -8.67 1.97
N LEU A 77 -8.39 -7.48 2.07
CA LEU A 77 -9.06 -6.27 2.53
C LEU A 77 -10.25 -5.90 1.65
N VAL A 78 -10.09 -5.95 0.32
CA VAL A 78 -11.18 -5.74 -0.63
C VAL A 78 -12.27 -6.80 -0.44
N GLY A 79 -11.88 -8.07 -0.26
CA GLY A 79 -12.83 -9.16 0.01
C GLY A 79 -13.65 -8.93 1.29
N PHE A 80 -13.02 -8.53 2.39
CA PHE A 80 -13.71 -8.23 3.64
C PHE A 80 -14.61 -6.99 3.55
N LEU A 81 -14.21 -5.98 2.77
CA LEU A 81 -15.05 -4.82 2.50
C LEU A 81 -16.32 -5.23 1.75
N VAL A 82 -16.19 -6.04 0.70
CA VAL A 82 -17.36 -6.58 -0.04
C VAL A 82 -18.25 -7.39 0.89
N PHE A 83 -17.67 -8.26 1.72
CA PHE A 83 -18.42 -9.03 2.73
C PHE A 83 -19.19 -8.13 3.71
N ALA A 84 -18.57 -7.04 4.19
CA ALA A 84 -19.23 -6.08 5.08
C ALA A 84 -20.41 -5.39 4.39
N LEU A 85 -20.22 -4.94 3.14
CA LEU A 85 -21.27 -4.29 2.35
C LEU A 85 -22.45 -5.22 2.08
N ILE A 86 -22.19 -6.48 1.68
CA ILE A 86 -23.24 -7.50 1.50
C ILE A 86 -23.97 -7.77 2.82
N SER A 87 -23.25 -7.88 3.94
CA SER A 87 -23.86 -8.10 5.26
C SER A 87 -24.79 -6.94 5.65
N CYS A 88 -24.44 -5.72 5.27
CA CYS A 88 -25.29 -4.55 5.43
C CYS A 88 -26.54 -4.61 4.53
N LEU A 89 -26.42 -5.07 3.26
CA LEU A 89 -27.57 -5.27 2.36
C LEU A 89 -28.56 -6.31 2.89
N VAL A 90 -28.07 -7.41 3.49
CA VAL A 90 -28.89 -8.49 4.06
C VAL A 90 -29.37 -8.16 5.49
N GLN A 91 -29.14 -6.92 5.97
CA GLN A 91 -29.56 -6.44 7.29
C GLN A 91 -29.00 -7.28 8.46
N LYS A 92 -27.83 -7.91 8.27
CA LYS A 92 -27.13 -8.67 9.32
C LYS A 92 -26.15 -7.76 10.06
N TYR A 93 -26.69 -6.87 10.90
CA TYR A 93 -25.91 -5.80 11.55
C TYR A 93 -24.68 -6.27 12.34
N LYS A 94 -24.78 -7.39 13.07
CA LYS A 94 -23.64 -7.96 13.81
C LYS A 94 -22.49 -8.31 12.87
N LEU A 95 -22.80 -8.97 11.75
CA LEU A 95 -21.81 -9.33 10.72
C LEU A 95 -21.25 -8.10 10.00
N CYS A 96 -22.08 -7.10 9.70
CA CYS A 96 -21.59 -5.86 9.09
C CYS A 96 -20.59 -5.13 10.00
N LYS A 97 -20.86 -5.05 11.31
CA LYS A 97 -19.93 -4.45 12.29
C LYS A 97 -18.61 -5.22 12.39
N THR A 98 -18.67 -6.55 12.46
CA THR A 98 -17.48 -7.40 12.45
C THR A 98 -16.69 -7.23 11.15
N GLY A 99 -17.37 -7.14 10.01
CA GLY A 99 -16.76 -6.87 8.71
C GLY A 99 -15.99 -5.55 8.69
N TYR A 100 -16.61 -4.45 9.13
CA TYR A 100 -15.90 -3.17 9.23
C TYR A 100 -14.72 -3.23 10.21
N LEU A 101 -14.84 -3.91 11.35
CA LEU A 101 -13.72 -4.06 12.28
C LEU A 101 -12.54 -4.81 11.62
N LEU A 102 -12.80 -5.90 10.89
CA LEU A 102 -11.78 -6.65 10.16
C LEU A 102 -11.12 -5.80 9.07
N VAL A 103 -11.91 -5.02 8.32
CA VAL A 103 -11.41 -4.05 7.34
C VAL A 103 -10.47 -3.05 8.02
N GLY A 104 -10.84 -2.52 9.18
CA GLY A 104 -10.01 -1.60 9.95
C GLY A 104 -8.68 -2.22 10.40
N ILE A 105 -8.72 -3.41 10.99
CA ILE A 105 -7.50 -4.12 11.44
C ILE A 105 -6.57 -4.40 10.26
N LEU A 106 -7.11 -4.93 9.17
CA LEU A 106 -6.32 -5.31 8.01
C LEU A 106 -5.76 -4.07 7.28
N SER A 107 -6.53 -2.97 7.20
CA SER A 107 -6.04 -1.68 6.70
C SER A 107 -4.86 -1.16 7.54
N ALA A 108 -4.89 -1.32 8.85
CA ALA A 108 -3.79 -0.90 9.73
C ALA A 108 -2.52 -1.69 9.44
N ILE A 109 -2.63 -3.02 9.30
CA ILE A 109 -1.49 -3.88 8.97
C ILE A 109 -0.90 -3.50 7.61
N VAL A 110 -1.74 -3.33 6.59
CA VAL A 110 -1.31 -2.90 5.24
C VAL A 110 -0.61 -1.54 5.30
N ALA A 111 -1.17 -0.57 6.03
CA ALA A 111 -0.57 0.75 6.20
C ALA A 111 0.83 0.67 6.83
N ILE A 112 0.98 -0.14 7.89
CA ILE A 112 2.27 -0.34 8.56
C ILE A 112 3.29 -0.93 7.59
N LEU A 113 2.93 -1.94 6.81
CA LEU A 113 3.84 -2.55 5.84
C LEU A 113 4.26 -1.55 4.75
N GLN A 114 3.31 -0.81 4.19
CA GLN A 114 3.58 0.18 3.14
C GLN A 114 4.46 1.34 3.65
N ILE A 115 4.14 1.90 4.81
CA ILE A 115 4.94 2.99 5.41
C ILE A 115 6.34 2.47 5.79
N SER A 116 6.44 1.26 6.33
CA SER A 116 7.73 0.64 6.67
C SER A 116 8.58 0.40 5.42
N SER A 117 7.97 -0.03 4.32
CA SER A 117 8.66 -0.21 3.03
C SER A 117 9.18 1.11 2.45
N PHE A 118 8.40 2.19 2.58
CA PHE A 118 8.83 3.53 2.21
C PHE A 118 10.04 3.98 3.05
N ILE A 119 9.98 3.81 4.37
CA ILE A 119 11.07 4.18 5.29
C ILE A 119 12.32 3.36 4.98
N ALA A 120 12.18 2.04 4.81
CA ALA A 120 13.29 1.15 4.47
C ALA A 120 13.96 1.56 3.15
N MET A 121 13.18 1.89 2.13
CA MET A 121 13.69 2.37 0.84
C MET A 121 14.42 3.71 0.99
N GLN A 122 13.86 4.67 1.72
CA GLN A 122 14.48 5.98 1.97
C GLN A 122 15.83 5.87 2.70
N ILE A 123 15.88 5.06 3.76
CA ILE A 123 17.11 4.86 4.55
C ILE A 123 18.14 4.08 3.74
N GLY A 124 17.72 2.99 3.09
CA GLY A 124 18.59 2.15 2.27
C GLY A 124 19.22 2.93 1.11
N MET A 125 18.43 3.77 0.43
CA MET A 125 18.92 4.61 -0.66
C MET A 125 19.95 5.65 -0.21
N LYS A 126 19.76 6.27 0.96
CA LYS A 126 20.76 7.20 1.50
C LYS A 126 22.09 6.50 1.78
N MET A 127 22.06 5.29 2.31
CA MET A 127 23.26 4.48 2.54
C MET A 127 23.91 4.04 1.23
N TYR A 128 23.09 3.67 0.24
CA TYR A 128 23.55 3.23 -1.08
C TYR A 128 24.24 4.36 -1.86
N ILE A 129 23.68 5.57 -1.88
CA ILE A 129 24.28 6.76 -2.51
C ILE A 129 25.65 7.07 -1.90
N ALA A 130 25.82 6.91 -0.59
CA ALA A 130 27.10 7.14 0.08
C ALA A 130 28.20 6.15 -0.38
N SER A 131 27.83 5.02 -0.98
CA SER A 131 28.76 3.96 -1.40
C SER A 131 29.14 3.99 -2.89
N ILE A 132 28.41 4.71 -3.75
CA ILE A 132 28.63 4.67 -5.21
C ILE A 132 28.82 6.10 -5.75
N TYR A 133 30.05 6.41 -6.15
CA TYR A 133 30.43 7.75 -6.67
C TYR A 133 29.97 8.03 -8.12
N TYR A 134 29.67 7.00 -8.91
CA TYR A 134 29.45 7.14 -10.37
C TYR A 134 28.01 6.91 -10.85
N GLN A 135 27.11 6.49 -9.95
CA GLN A 135 25.68 6.37 -10.22
C GLN A 135 24.94 7.33 -9.28
N GLN A 136 23.95 8.05 -9.80
CA GLN A 136 23.03 8.82 -8.96
C GLN A 136 21.68 8.11 -8.92
N PRO A 137 21.50 7.12 -8.02
CA PRO A 137 20.24 6.44 -7.87
C PRO A 137 19.25 7.38 -7.15
N GLN A 138 18.07 7.53 -7.72
CA GLN A 138 16.99 8.37 -7.20
C GLN A 138 15.77 7.51 -6.89
N LEU A 139 14.94 7.98 -5.96
CA LEU A 139 13.67 7.34 -5.66
C LEU A 139 12.69 7.60 -6.81
N GLY A 140 12.09 6.54 -7.31
CA GLY A 140 11.07 6.62 -8.35
C GLY A 140 9.67 6.88 -7.82
N GLY A 141 8.73 7.08 -8.75
CA GLY A 141 7.33 7.41 -8.45
C GLY A 141 6.62 6.37 -7.58
N CYS A 142 6.94 5.08 -7.72
CA CYS A 142 6.26 4.00 -6.98
C CYS A 142 6.43 4.10 -5.46
N VAL A 143 7.54 4.68 -5.00
CA VAL A 143 7.82 4.92 -3.58
C VAL A 143 6.79 5.89 -2.99
N TYR A 144 6.44 6.95 -3.75
CA TYR A 144 5.44 7.93 -3.34
C TYR A 144 4.02 7.38 -3.45
N LEU A 145 3.71 6.58 -4.48
CA LEU A 145 2.43 5.89 -4.59
C LEU A 145 2.18 4.97 -3.39
N THR A 146 3.23 4.29 -2.93
CA THR A 146 3.19 3.45 -1.72
C THR A 146 2.85 4.25 -0.47
N LEU A 147 3.49 5.41 -0.29
CA LEU A 147 3.18 6.29 0.84
C LEU A 147 1.74 6.82 0.78
N SER A 148 1.28 7.26 -0.39
CA SER A 148 -0.10 7.71 -0.60
C SER A 148 -1.11 6.59 -0.32
N SER A 149 -0.86 5.37 -0.78
CA SER A 149 -1.65 4.19 -0.45
C SER A 149 -1.69 3.94 1.06
N GLY A 150 -0.53 4.03 1.74
CA GLY A 150 -0.44 3.80 3.19
C GLY A 150 -1.27 4.80 3.99
N ILE A 151 -1.27 6.07 3.58
CA ILE A 151 -2.09 7.13 4.19
C ILE A 151 -3.59 6.85 3.97
N LEU A 152 -4.00 6.44 2.77
CA LEU A 152 -5.39 6.05 2.49
C LEU A 152 -5.83 4.85 3.34
N CYS A 153 -4.93 3.89 3.57
CA CYS A 153 -5.18 2.78 4.50
C CYS A 153 -5.39 3.29 5.93
N LEU A 154 -4.60 4.24 6.43
CA LEU A 154 -4.82 4.86 7.75
C LEU A 154 -6.17 5.59 7.85
N ILE A 155 -6.57 6.31 6.80
CA ILE A 155 -7.90 6.92 6.73
C ILE A 155 -8.98 5.84 6.79
N SER A 156 -8.78 4.72 6.09
CA SER A 156 -9.70 3.57 6.10
C SER A 156 -9.83 2.95 7.50
N VAL A 157 -8.75 2.90 8.30
CA VAL A 157 -8.79 2.46 9.70
C VAL A 157 -9.77 3.33 10.50
N LEU A 158 -9.62 4.65 10.41
CA LEU A 158 -10.46 5.59 11.16
C LEU A 158 -11.93 5.46 10.79
N LEU A 159 -12.23 5.43 9.48
CA LEU A 159 -13.59 5.27 8.98
C LEU A 159 -14.22 3.93 9.39
N ALA A 160 -13.46 2.85 9.30
CA ALA A 160 -13.90 1.51 9.72
C ALA A 160 -14.21 1.43 11.22
N ILE A 161 -13.41 2.10 12.07
CA ILE A 161 -13.68 2.17 13.51
C ILE A 161 -14.95 2.98 13.80
N ILE A 162 -15.16 4.10 13.09
CA ILE A 162 -16.37 4.92 13.25
C ILE A 162 -17.61 4.10 12.87
N LEU A 163 -17.57 3.43 11.72
CA LEU A 163 -18.65 2.60 11.19
C LEU A 163 -18.96 1.37 12.06
N SER A 164 -17.94 0.74 12.67
CA SER A 164 -18.18 -0.39 13.58
C SER A 164 -18.85 0.04 14.90
N LYS A 165 -18.63 1.29 15.33
CA LYS A 165 -19.22 1.85 16.56
C LYS A 165 -20.58 2.49 16.36
N THR A 166 -20.98 2.83 15.14
CA THR A 166 -22.25 3.51 14.89
C THR A 166 -23.44 2.61 15.26
N LYS A 167 -24.46 3.19 15.90
CA LYS A 167 -25.74 2.50 16.11
C LYS A 167 -26.50 2.51 14.78
N LEU A 168 -26.48 1.39 14.07
CA LEU A 168 -27.40 1.14 12.97
C LEU A 168 -28.80 0.96 13.60
N ALA A 169 -29.61 2.01 13.54
CA ALA A 169 -30.97 2.08 14.08
C ALA A 169 -32.01 1.73 13.03
#